data_AF-A0A9W6SWN3-F1
#
_entry.id   AF-A0A9W6SWN3-F1
#
_cell.length_a   1.000
_cell.length_b   1.000
_cell.length_c   1.000
_cell.angle_alpha   90.00
_cell.angle_beta   90.00
_cell.angle_gamma   90.00
#
_symmetry.space_group_name_H-M   'P 1'
#
loop_
_entity.id
_entity.type
_entity.pdbx_description
1 polymer ?
#
loop_
_entity_poly.entity_id
_entity_poly.type
_entity_poly.pdbx_seq_one_letter_code
_entity_poly.pdbx_strand_id
1 'polypeptide(L)'
;MDPFSEKLFTVKQLFYCAKYDELLKLKILQDEILFNEAINKYKALQYQIRSSINLKDLSKTESLIKESFKSLNTEKEALIQDDEISKSLELEFKFLESYSQFILKNNSKSIESLISSYENIESDLIDLIISKYYSLSGDDLKAVEILSNTNSLENASFLVYINIKNLNFKEATKIINNFSKISQDNLIFNLSQSWLDLINIEKSKNGKIIENTNKVQSSYYFYDELTSNESTVSIKNLICLLVCNLKLLQLPESEHLIKRIEEEIDIDELNKNKDYLINKINFNCQSQNTIENKNLIENLKIIDPNSSYLSDLNEKNKLFDEIVVKYQS
;
A
#
# COMPACT_ATOMS: atom_id res chain seq x y z
N MET A 1 6.24 -4.64 24.78
CA MET A 1 4.79 -4.43 24.69
C MET A 1 4.59 -2.98 24.36
N ASP A 2 4.03 -2.71 23.18
CA ASP A 2 3.82 -1.36 22.67
C ASP A 2 2.77 -0.63 23.54
N PRO A 3 3.03 0.58 24.08
CA PRO A 3 2.10 1.29 24.95
C PRO A 3 0.96 1.97 24.17
N PHE A 4 0.71 1.55 22.92
CA PHE A 4 -0.39 2.11 22.14
C PHE A 4 -1.72 1.62 22.71
N SER A 5 -2.62 2.56 23.00
CA SER A 5 -4.00 2.27 23.34
C SER A 5 -4.57 1.26 22.33
N GLU A 6 -5.26 0.22 22.81
CA GLU A 6 -5.92 -0.82 22.02
C GLU A 6 -6.68 -0.26 20.80
N LYS A 7 -7.24 0.95 20.93
CA LYS A 7 -7.94 1.69 19.86
C LYS A 7 -7.05 2.11 18.69
N LEU A 8 -5.85 2.61 18.94
CA LEU A 8 -4.93 2.99 17.86
C LEU A 8 -4.42 1.74 17.12
N PHE A 9 -4.29 0.61 17.82
CA PHE A 9 -3.99 -0.67 17.16
C PHE A 9 -5.09 -1.05 16.17
N THR A 10 -6.38 -0.98 16.56
CA THR A 10 -7.50 -1.24 15.64
C THR A 10 -7.49 -0.30 14.43
N VAL A 11 -7.23 0.99 14.64
CA VAL A 11 -7.13 1.99 13.55
C VAL A 11 -6.00 1.63 12.57
N LYS A 12 -4.82 1.27 13.10
CA LYS A 12 -3.69 0.81 12.27
C LYS A 12 -4.04 -0.47 11.51
N GLN A 13 -4.65 -1.45 12.17
CA GLN A 13 -5.06 -2.71 11.57
C GLN A 13 -6.00 -2.47 10.38
N LEU A 14 -7.06 -1.68 10.56
CA LEU A 14 -7.98 -1.31 9.49
C LEU A 14 -7.26 -0.62 8.33
N PHE A 15 -6.35 0.32 8.63
CA PHE A 15 -5.59 1.03 7.60
C PHE A 15 -4.69 0.08 6.78
N TYR A 16 -3.87 -0.74 7.43
CA TYR A 16 -2.92 -1.61 6.74
C TYR A 16 -3.56 -2.81 6.06
N CYS A 17 -4.71 -3.28 6.55
CA CYS A 17 -5.53 -4.28 5.88
C CYS A 17 -6.42 -3.69 4.78
N ALA A 18 -6.28 -2.40 4.45
CA ALA A 18 -7.04 -1.69 3.40
C ALA A 18 -8.56 -1.65 3.61
N LYS A 19 -9.01 -1.64 4.87
CA LYS A 19 -10.43 -1.45 5.25
C LYS A 19 -10.74 0.04 5.44
N TYR A 20 -10.51 0.82 4.38
CA TYR A 20 -10.56 2.28 4.42
C TYR A 20 -11.96 2.82 4.75
N ASP A 21 -13.03 2.25 4.17
CA ASP A 21 -14.41 2.68 4.42
C ASP A 21 -14.83 2.47 5.88
N GLU A 22 -14.43 1.35 6.49
CA GLU A 22 -14.68 1.09 7.90
C GLU A 22 -13.95 2.09 8.79
N LEU A 23 -12.69 2.42 8.43
CA LEU A 23 -11.94 3.44 9.14
C LEU A 23 -12.62 4.82 9.06
N LEU A 24 -13.21 5.17 7.91
CA LEU A 24 -13.92 6.44 7.73
C LEU A 24 -15.25 6.52 8.49
N LYS A 25 -15.86 5.38 8.82
CA LYS A 25 -17.07 5.31 9.66
C LYS A 25 -16.77 5.57 11.14
N LEU A 26 -15.51 5.45 11.57
CA LEU A 26 -15.12 5.72 12.96
C LEU A 26 -15.30 7.22 13.28
N LYS A 27 -15.98 7.53 14.38
CA LYS A 27 -16.22 8.90 14.82
C LYS A 27 -15.18 9.37 15.82
N ILE A 28 -13.94 9.52 15.35
CA ILE A 28 -12.77 9.87 16.18
C ILE A 28 -12.90 11.25 16.84
N LEU A 29 -13.44 12.24 16.12
CA LEU A 29 -13.61 13.60 16.63
C LEU A 29 -14.82 13.80 17.54
N GLN A 30 -15.77 12.86 17.57
CA GLN A 30 -16.97 12.96 18.40
C GLN A 30 -16.75 12.32 19.79
N ASP A 31 -15.50 12.00 20.12
CA ASP A 31 -15.05 11.32 21.34
C ASP A 31 -15.80 10.01 21.67
N GLU A 32 -16.47 9.40 20.67
CA GLU A 32 -17.03 8.04 20.78
C GLU A 32 -15.91 6.99 20.96
N ILE A 33 -14.66 7.35 20.62
CA ILE A 33 -13.46 6.57 20.85
C ILE A 33 -12.57 7.34 21.83
N LEU A 34 -12.49 6.83 23.06
CA LEU A 34 -11.61 7.38 24.09
C LEU A 34 -10.17 6.91 23.83
N PHE A 35 -9.28 7.88 23.59
CA PHE A 35 -7.85 7.65 23.53
C PHE A 35 -7.24 8.06 24.88
N ASN A 36 -6.35 7.22 25.40
CA ASN A 36 -5.67 7.50 26.68
C ASN A 36 -4.75 8.73 26.59
N GLU A 37 -4.24 9.03 25.39
CA GLU A 37 -3.38 10.18 25.12
C GLU A 37 -3.94 10.95 23.93
N ALA A 38 -3.98 12.28 24.04
CA ALA A 38 -4.47 13.15 22.97
C ALA A 38 -3.69 12.96 21.65
N ILE A 39 -2.38 12.68 21.72
CA ILE A 39 -1.57 12.40 20.53
C ILE A 39 -2.07 11.18 19.74
N ASN A 40 -2.61 10.16 20.42
CA ASN A 40 -3.13 8.96 19.76
C ASN A 40 -4.43 9.26 19.00
N LYS A 41 -5.25 10.21 19.47
CA LYS A 41 -6.41 10.74 18.72
C LYS A 41 -5.94 11.35 17.40
N TYR A 42 -4.94 12.23 17.43
CA TYR A 42 -4.43 12.88 16.22
C TYR A 42 -3.73 11.91 15.25
N LYS A 43 -2.96 10.94 15.77
CA LYS A 43 -2.42 9.84 14.95
C LYS A 43 -3.52 9.03 14.26
N ALA A 44 -4.64 8.79 14.96
CA ALA A 44 -5.76 8.08 14.38
C ALA A 44 -6.48 8.90 13.28
N LEU A 45 -6.59 10.23 13.46
CA LEU A 45 -7.08 11.15 12.43
C LEU A 45 -6.18 11.16 11.18
N GLN A 46 -4.86 11.09 11.35
CA GLN A 46 -3.94 10.98 10.22
C GLN A 46 -4.23 9.72 9.39
N TYR A 47 -4.47 8.57 10.02
CA TYR A 47 -4.88 7.36 9.30
C TYR A 47 -6.25 7.53 8.60
N GLN A 48 -7.21 8.21 9.21
CA GLN A 48 -8.51 8.52 8.56
C GLN A 48 -8.35 9.40 7.32
N ILE A 49 -7.57 10.47 7.41
CA ILE A 49 -7.27 11.35 6.27
C ILE A 49 -6.60 10.54 5.16
N ARG A 50 -5.60 9.73 5.51
CA ARG A 50 -4.89 8.88 4.54
C ARG A 50 -5.81 7.83 3.90
N SER A 51 -6.78 7.28 4.63
CA SER A 51 -7.80 6.39 4.05
C SER A 51 -8.69 7.11 3.04
N SER A 52 -9.13 8.33 3.35
CA SER A 52 -9.90 9.16 2.41
C SER A 52 -9.11 9.47 1.14
N ILE A 53 -7.80 9.72 1.26
CA ILE A 53 -6.89 9.90 0.11
C ILE A 53 -6.82 8.62 -0.74
N ASN A 54 -6.68 7.45 -0.11
CA ASN A 54 -6.63 6.17 -0.84
C ASN A 54 -7.95 5.86 -1.57
N LEU A 55 -9.09 6.25 -1.00
CA LEU A 55 -10.41 6.13 -1.62
C LEU A 55 -10.69 7.20 -2.69
N LYS A 56 -9.75 8.14 -2.90
CA LYS A 56 -9.88 9.27 -3.83
C LYS A 56 -11.06 10.20 -3.53
N ASP A 57 -11.52 10.24 -2.29
CA ASP A 57 -12.59 11.17 -1.86
C ASP A 57 -11.99 12.50 -1.40
N LEU A 58 -11.88 13.43 -2.35
CA LEU A 58 -11.37 14.77 -2.10
C LEU A 58 -12.22 15.55 -1.09
N SER A 59 -13.55 15.46 -1.22
CA SER A 59 -14.48 16.24 -0.40
C SER A 59 -14.37 15.86 1.08
N LYS A 60 -14.31 14.54 1.35
CA LYS A 60 -14.13 14.00 2.69
C LYS A 60 -12.74 14.31 3.23
N THR A 61 -11.71 14.22 2.39
CA THR A 61 -10.32 14.55 2.78
C THR A 61 -10.21 15.99 3.26
N GLU A 62 -10.72 16.95 2.48
CA GLU A 62 -10.69 18.38 2.83
C GLU A 62 -11.48 18.67 4.11
N SER A 63 -12.65 18.03 4.30
CA SER A 63 -13.44 18.15 5.54
C SER A 63 -12.68 17.63 6.76
N LEU A 64 -12.11 16.42 6.68
CA LEU A 64 -11.38 15.78 7.79
C LEU A 64 -10.16 16.59 8.22
N ILE A 65 -9.41 17.12 7.26
CA ILE A 65 -8.24 17.97 7.53
C ILE A 65 -8.67 19.25 8.26
N LYS A 66 -9.70 19.93 7.74
CA LYS A 66 -10.22 21.17 8.34
C LYS A 66 -10.74 20.94 9.77
N GLU A 67 -11.47 19.85 9.98
CA GLU A 67 -11.99 19.47 11.29
C GLU A 67 -10.86 19.13 12.26
N SER A 68 -9.82 18.43 11.78
CA SER A 68 -8.63 18.08 12.57
C SER A 68 -7.84 19.31 13.01
N PHE A 69 -7.63 20.29 12.12
CA PHE A 69 -7.02 21.57 12.49
C PHE A 69 -7.85 22.35 13.52
N LYS A 70 -9.17 22.37 13.36
CA LYS A 70 -10.06 23.03 14.32
C LYS A 70 -10.00 22.36 15.70
N SER A 71 -10.04 21.03 15.74
CA SER A 71 -9.90 20.24 16.97
C SER A 71 -8.56 20.53 17.63
N LEU A 72 -7.45 20.44 16.87
CA LEU A 72 -6.11 20.69 17.36
C LEU A 72 -5.99 22.07 17.99
N ASN A 73 -6.48 23.12 17.31
CA ASN A 73 -6.46 24.49 17.84
C ASN A 73 -7.30 24.69 19.10
N THR A 74 -8.41 23.97 19.24
CA THR A 74 -9.29 24.06 20.43
C THR A 74 -8.68 23.33 21.62
N GLU A 75 -7.98 22.21 21.36
CA GLU A 75 -7.34 21.38 22.37
C GLU A 75 -5.86 21.73 22.60
N LYS A 76 -5.35 22.83 22.04
CA LYS A 76 -3.97 23.32 22.26
C LYS A 76 -3.67 23.52 23.76
N GLU A 77 -4.65 24.00 24.52
CA GLU A 77 -4.59 24.12 25.98
C GLU A 77 -4.76 22.79 26.73
N ALA A 78 -5.15 21.69 26.09
CA ALA A 78 -5.16 20.36 26.73
C ALA A 78 -3.85 19.59 26.47
N LEU A 79 -3.11 19.96 25.43
CA LEU A 79 -1.77 19.44 25.10
C LEU A 79 -0.64 20.09 25.92
N ILE A 80 -0.98 20.68 27.09
CA ILE A 80 -0.23 21.66 27.93
C ILE A 80 1.21 21.31 28.33
N GLN A 81 1.79 20.18 27.95
CA GLN A 81 3.19 19.88 28.29
C GLN A 81 4.19 20.05 27.15
N ASP A 82 3.78 20.28 25.89
CA ASP A 82 4.78 20.43 24.82
C ASP A 82 4.30 21.24 23.60
N ASP A 83 4.75 22.50 23.50
CA ASP A 83 4.54 23.37 22.33
C ASP A 83 5.14 22.73 21.05
N GLU A 84 6.16 21.88 21.20
CA GLU A 84 6.80 21.17 20.09
C GLU A 84 5.90 20.09 19.49
N ILE A 85 5.19 19.31 20.32
CA ILE A 85 4.26 18.26 19.84
C ILE A 85 3.13 18.88 19.03
N SER A 86 2.54 19.98 19.54
CA SER A 86 1.44 20.65 18.85
C SER A 86 1.88 21.24 17.50
N LYS A 87 3.08 21.83 17.44
CA LYS A 87 3.67 22.32 16.19
C LYS A 87 3.97 21.20 15.21
N SER A 88 4.51 20.08 15.69
CA SER A 88 4.79 18.89 14.87
C SER A 88 3.51 18.33 14.25
N LEU A 89 2.44 18.14 15.05
CA LEU A 89 1.14 17.69 14.56
C LEU A 89 0.53 18.67 13.54
N GLU A 90 0.61 19.98 13.80
CA GLU A 90 0.13 21.00 12.86
C GLU A 90 0.86 20.90 11.51
N LEU A 91 2.18 20.66 11.54
CA LEU A 91 2.99 20.48 10.35
C LEU A 91 2.65 19.18 9.61
N GLU A 92 2.48 18.07 10.33
CA GLU A 92 2.05 16.79 9.76
C GLU A 92 0.71 16.92 9.01
N PHE A 93 -0.26 17.66 9.56
CA PHE A 93 -1.52 17.93 8.86
C PHE A 93 -1.34 18.83 7.62
N LYS A 94 -0.42 19.81 7.64
CA LYS A 94 -0.09 20.63 6.45
C LYS A 94 0.54 19.78 5.33
N PHE A 95 1.40 18.83 5.71
CA PHE A 95 1.96 17.85 4.76
C PHE A 95 0.89 16.93 4.19
N LEU A 96 -0.04 16.43 5.03
CA LEU A 96 -1.18 15.62 4.55
C LEU A 96 -2.09 16.42 3.60
N GLU A 97 -2.37 17.67 3.90
CA GLU A 97 -3.12 18.57 3.02
C GLU A 97 -2.43 18.72 1.68
N SER A 98 -1.14 19.09 1.68
CA SER A 98 -0.38 19.27 0.44
C SER A 98 -0.24 17.97 -0.35
N TYR A 99 -0.03 16.84 0.33
CA TYR A 99 0.00 15.52 -0.29
C TYR A 99 -1.36 15.15 -0.90
N SER A 100 -2.48 15.48 -0.25
CA SER A 100 -3.81 15.25 -0.82
C SER A 100 -4.03 16.05 -2.11
N GLN A 101 -3.55 17.30 -2.19
CA GLN A 101 -3.61 18.11 -3.41
C GLN A 101 -2.76 17.51 -4.53
N PHE A 102 -1.59 16.96 -4.18
CA PHE A 102 -0.73 16.25 -5.13
C PHE A 102 -1.42 15.00 -5.69
N ILE A 103 -1.93 14.11 -4.83
CA ILE A 103 -2.53 12.84 -5.25
C ILE A 103 -3.88 13.01 -5.95
N LEU A 104 -4.74 13.90 -5.45
CA LEU A 104 -6.13 14.01 -5.89
C LEU A 104 -6.34 15.09 -6.97
N LYS A 105 -5.47 16.10 -7.04
CA LYS A 105 -5.56 17.20 -8.01
C LYS A 105 -4.35 17.30 -8.94
N ASN A 106 -3.39 16.37 -8.85
CA ASN A 106 -2.13 16.43 -9.60
C ASN A 106 -1.39 17.77 -9.44
N ASN A 107 -1.47 18.40 -8.25
CA ASN A 107 -0.82 19.67 -7.96
C ASN A 107 0.33 19.51 -6.95
N SER A 108 1.57 19.56 -7.44
CA SER A 108 2.77 19.38 -6.60
C SER A 108 3.30 20.68 -5.97
N LYS A 109 2.81 21.85 -6.36
CA LYS A 109 3.40 23.14 -5.95
C LYS A 109 3.40 23.36 -4.44
N SER A 110 2.33 22.96 -3.76
CA SER A 110 2.20 23.14 -2.31
C SER A 110 3.18 22.25 -1.54
N ILE A 111 3.28 20.98 -1.93
CA ILE A 111 4.19 20.03 -1.27
C ILE A 111 5.66 20.37 -1.54
N GLU A 112 6.01 20.80 -2.76
CA GLU A 112 7.35 21.27 -3.11
C GLU A 112 7.77 22.49 -2.29
N SER A 113 6.85 23.44 -2.11
CA SER A 113 7.09 24.62 -1.26
C SER A 113 7.31 24.23 0.20
N LEU A 114 6.50 23.31 0.74
CA LEU A 114 6.64 22.84 2.12
C LEU A 114 7.97 22.12 2.34
N ILE A 115 8.35 21.21 1.42
CA ILE A 115 9.64 20.49 1.45
C ILE A 115 10.79 21.49 1.45
N SER A 116 10.73 22.53 0.60
CA SER A 116 11.80 23.52 0.50
C SER A 116 11.97 24.37 1.76
N SER A 117 10.88 24.60 2.50
CA SER A 117 10.87 25.33 3.77
C SER A 117 11.05 24.44 5.00
N TYR A 118 11.23 23.13 4.82
CA TYR A 118 11.23 22.18 5.92
C TYR A 118 12.56 22.19 6.67
N GLU A 119 12.54 22.73 7.89
CA GLU A 119 13.71 22.78 8.78
C GLU A 119 13.69 21.57 9.74
N ASN A 120 14.03 20.37 9.24
CA ASN A 120 14.39 19.16 10.00
C ASN A 120 13.70 18.99 11.39
N ILE A 121 12.37 18.99 11.43
CA ILE A 121 11.65 18.48 12.60
C ILE A 121 11.64 16.95 12.48
N GLU A 122 11.90 16.22 13.56
CA GLU A 122 11.83 14.76 13.51
C GLU A 122 10.35 14.33 13.46
N SER A 123 9.89 13.86 12.30
CA SER A 123 8.56 13.28 12.13
C SER A 123 8.59 12.17 11.09
N ASP A 124 8.34 10.94 11.56
CA ASP A 124 8.26 9.76 10.71
C ASP A 124 7.22 9.91 9.58
N LEU A 125 6.10 10.57 9.86
CA LEU A 125 5.02 10.76 8.89
C LEU A 125 5.42 11.75 7.80
N ILE A 126 6.13 12.82 8.14
CA ILE A 126 6.62 13.79 7.15
C ILE A 126 7.64 13.10 6.24
N ASP A 127 8.60 12.37 6.79
CA ASP A 127 9.57 11.59 6.01
C ASP A 127 8.88 10.60 5.06
N LEU A 128 7.83 9.92 5.53
CA LEU A 128 7.01 9.05 4.69
C LEU A 128 6.36 9.79 3.53
N ILE A 129 5.75 10.95 3.80
CA ILE A 129 5.03 11.75 2.80
C ILE A 129 5.99 12.30 1.75
N ILE A 130 7.12 12.86 2.18
CA ILE A 130 8.15 13.39 1.28
C ILE A 130 8.72 12.27 0.42
N SER A 131 9.01 11.11 1.01
CA SER A 131 9.53 9.96 0.26
C SER A 131 8.51 9.40 -0.74
N LYS A 132 7.23 9.36 -0.37
CA LYS A 132 6.15 8.99 -1.31
C LYS A 132 6.05 9.97 -2.47
N TYR A 133 6.15 11.28 -2.19
CA TYR A 133 6.17 12.30 -3.23
C TYR A 133 7.32 12.10 -4.21
N TYR A 134 8.56 11.92 -3.73
CA TYR A 134 9.72 11.70 -4.60
C TYR A 134 9.59 10.39 -5.39
N SER A 135 9.17 9.30 -4.76
CA SER A 135 9.00 8.01 -5.45
C SER A 135 7.93 8.06 -6.55
N LEU A 136 6.81 8.74 -6.29
CA LEU A 136 5.76 8.97 -7.29
C LEU A 136 6.19 9.93 -8.40
N SER A 137 7.11 10.85 -8.10
CA SER A 137 7.73 11.75 -9.08
C SER A 137 8.88 11.12 -9.87
N GLY A 138 9.21 9.84 -9.60
CA GLY A 138 10.25 9.09 -10.29
C GLY A 138 11.66 9.23 -9.69
N ASP A 139 11.81 9.92 -8.56
CA ASP A 139 13.08 10.11 -7.85
C ASP A 139 13.19 9.16 -6.64
N ASP A 140 13.27 7.86 -6.92
CA ASP A 140 13.37 6.84 -5.87
C ASP A 140 14.68 6.95 -5.07
N LEU A 141 15.73 7.57 -5.61
CA LEU A 141 17.00 7.77 -4.91
C LEU A 141 16.84 8.73 -3.72
N LYS A 142 16.18 9.88 -3.91
CA LYS A 142 15.90 10.80 -2.79
C LYS A 142 14.96 10.18 -1.77
N ALA A 143 13.96 9.42 -2.21
CA ALA A 143 13.07 8.70 -1.30
C ALA A 143 13.85 7.71 -0.41
N VAL A 144 14.83 6.99 -0.97
CA VAL A 144 15.73 6.11 -0.21
C VAL A 144 16.63 6.89 0.74
N GLU A 145 17.19 8.02 0.29
CA GLU A 145 18.06 8.88 1.11
C GLU A 145 17.35 9.38 2.37
N ILE A 146 16.11 9.87 2.23
CA ILE A 146 15.31 10.37 3.36
C ILE A 146 15.03 9.26 4.38
N LEU A 147 14.73 8.04 3.92
CA LEU A 147 14.33 6.94 4.80
C LEU A 147 15.52 6.12 5.33
N SER A 148 16.76 6.39 4.93
CA SER A 148 17.89 5.47 5.14
C SER A 148 18.16 5.17 6.61
N ASN A 149 17.86 6.12 7.51
CA ASN A 149 18.12 6.03 8.95
C ASN A 149 16.82 5.92 9.77
N THR A 150 15.70 5.55 9.14
CA THR A 150 14.42 5.48 9.84
C THR A 150 14.41 4.42 10.95
N ASN A 151 13.81 4.77 12.08
CA ASN A 151 13.42 3.82 13.12
C ASN A 151 11.93 3.45 13.05
N SER A 152 11.14 4.13 12.22
CA SER A 152 9.72 3.81 11.99
C SER A 152 9.56 2.58 11.11
N LEU A 153 8.72 1.65 11.58
CA LEU A 153 8.33 0.45 10.83
C LEU A 153 7.59 0.78 9.53
N GLU A 154 6.82 1.86 9.51
CA GLU A 154 6.08 2.27 8.32
C GLU A 154 7.03 2.79 7.23
N ASN A 155 8.01 3.60 7.64
CA ASN A 155 9.06 4.11 6.77
C ASN A 155 9.95 2.99 6.25
N ALA A 156 10.30 2.04 7.12
CA ALA A 156 11.03 0.83 6.75
C ALA A 156 10.25 -0.01 5.73
N SER A 157 8.94 -0.22 5.96
CA SER A 157 8.06 -0.92 5.04
C SER A 157 8.01 -0.27 3.66
N PHE A 158 7.93 1.07 3.62
CA PHE A 158 7.96 1.80 2.36
C PHE A 158 9.34 1.73 1.68
N LEU A 159 10.43 1.72 2.45
CA LEU A 159 11.78 1.52 1.92
C LEU A 159 11.97 0.11 1.31
N VAL A 160 11.38 -0.92 1.93
CA VAL A 160 11.32 -2.28 1.35
C VAL A 160 10.56 -2.25 0.03
N TYR A 161 9.41 -1.58 -0.03
CA TYR A 161 8.62 -1.42 -1.25
C TYR A 161 9.42 -0.75 -2.38
N ILE A 162 10.12 0.36 -2.11
CA ILE A 162 10.94 1.05 -3.13
C ILE A 162 12.04 0.12 -3.65
N ASN A 163 12.73 -0.61 -2.77
CA ASN A 163 13.79 -1.53 -3.18
C ASN A 163 13.24 -2.71 -4.00
N ILE A 164 12.07 -3.23 -3.64
CA ILE A 164 11.37 -4.25 -4.43
C ILE A 164 11.01 -3.72 -5.82
N LYS A 165 10.40 -2.54 -5.89
CA LYS A 165 10.03 -1.86 -7.15
C LYS A 165 11.25 -1.68 -8.07
N ASN A 166 12.40 -1.35 -7.50
CA ASN A 166 13.66 -1.17 -8.22
C ASN A 166 14.47 -2.46 -8.41
N LEU A 167 13.87 -3.62 -8.17
CA LEU A 167 14.51 -4.94 -8.29
C LEU A 167 15.77 -5.12 -7.42
N ASN A 168 15.94 -4.28 -6.39
CA ASN A 168 17.04 -4.33 -5.44
C ASN A 168 16.69 -5.24 -4.25
N PHE A 169 16.41 -6.52 -4.54
CA PHE A 169 15.94 -7.48 -3.55
C PHE A 169 16.95 -7.74 -2.42
N LYS A 170 18.26 -7.63 -2.72
CA LYS A 170 19.31 -7.79 -1.71
C LYS A 170 19.17 -6.75 -0.61
N GLU A 171 18.90 -5.50 -0.96
CA GLU A 171 18.75 -4.43 0.01
C GLU A 171 17.42 -4.53 0.75
N ALA A 172 16.33 -4.85 0.05
CA ALA A 172 15.03 -5.14 0.67
C ALA A 172 15.15 -6.24 1.77
N THR A 173 15.87 -7.32 1.49
CA THR A 173 16.14 -8.39 2.47
C THR A 173 16.96 -7.90 3.66
N LYS A 174 17.97 -7.05 3.46
CA LYS A 174 18.74 -6.48 4.58
C LYS A 174 17.88 -5.62 5.48
N ILE A 175 17.04 -4.77 4.89
CA ILE A 175 16.11 -3.91 5.62
C ILE A 175 15.20 -4.78 6.49
N ILE A 176 14.50 -5.75 5.90
CA ILE A 176 13.66 -6.70 6.62
C ILE A 176 14.40 -7.41 7.76
N ASN A 177 15.62 -7.91 7.52
CA ASN A 177 16.42 -8.57 8.55
C ASN A 177 16.86 -7.65 9.70
N ASN A 178 17.02 -6.35 9.44
CA ASN A 178 17.32 -5.39 10.50
C ASN A 178 16.07 -5.13 11.36
N PHE A 179 14.91 -4.98 10.74
CA PHE A 179 13.65 -4.71 11.44
C PHE A 179 13.05 -5.95 12.14
N SER A 180 13.36 -7.16 11.68
CA SER A 180 12.92 -8.41 12.32
C SER A 180 13.44 -8.59 13.74
N LYS A 181 14.47 -7.85 14.16
CA LYS A 181 14.98 -7.86 15.54
C LYS A 181 14.07 -7.10 16.50
N ILE A 182 13.20 -6.23 16.00
CA ILE A 182 12.45 -5.26 16.79
C ILE A 182 10.95 -5.58 16.78
N SER A 183 10.42 -6.27 15.76
CA SER A 183 8.96 -6.28 15.52
C SER A 183 8.42 -7.52 14.77
N GLN A 184 8.77 -8.74 15.21
CA GLN A 184 8.32 -9.98 14.54
C GLN A 184 6.79 -10.17 14.55
N ASP A 185 6.11 -9.72 15.61
CA ASP A 185 4.65 -9.84 15.73
C ASP A 185 3.89 -8.63 15.16
N ASN A 186 4.58 -7.68 14.51
CA ASN A 186 3.96 -6.47 14.01
C ASN A 186 3.36 -6.69 12.61
N LEU A 187 2.11 -6.28 12.42
CA LEU A 187 1.39 -6.39 11.15
C LEU A 187 2.16 -5.75 9.96
N ILE A 188 2.76 -4.57 10.16
CA ILE A 188 3.49 -3.85 9.10
C ILE A 188 4.73 -4.65 8.68
N PHE A 189 5.42 -5.22 9.65
CA PHE A 189 6.58 -6.07 9.40
C PHE A 189 6.17 -7.32 8.61
N ASN A 190 5.12 -8.03 9.07
CA ASN A 190 4.63 -9.25 8.41
C ASN A 190 4.10 -8.98 6.99
N LEU A 191 3.41 -7.85 6.77
CA LEU A 191 3.05 -7.40 5.43
C LEU A 191 4.28 -7.22 4.55
N SER A 192 5.30 -6.50 5.03
CA SER A 192 6.51 -6.21 4.26
C SER A 192 7.31 -7.49 3.95
N GLN A 193 7.39 -8.41 4.91
CA GLN A 193 8.01 -9.72 4.75
C GLN A 193 7.26 -10.54 3.69
N SER A 194 5.93 -10.55 3.72
CA SER A 194 5.11 -11.28 2.74
C SER A 194 5.32 -10.77 1.30
N TRP A 195 5.49 -9.46 1.09
CA TRP A 195 5.79 -8.92 -0.24
C TRP A 195 7.13 -9.43 -0.77
N LEU A 196 8.15 -9.45 0.09
CA LEU A 196 9.46 -9.97 -0.28
C LEU A 196 9.41 -11.48 -0.57
N ASP A 197 8.68 -12.24 0.25
CA ASP A 197 8.54 -13.69 0.10
C ASP A 197 7.76 -14.10 -1.14
N LEU A 198 6.80 -13.28 -1.60
CA LEU A 198 6.11 -13.45 -2.89
C LEU A 198 7.03 -13.29 -4.12
N ILE A 199 8.11 -12.53 -3.96
CA ILE A 199 9.01 -12.16 -5.05
C ILE A 199 10.26 -13.05 -5.09
N ASN A 200 10.59 -13.72 -3.98
CA ASN A 200 11.82 -14.47 -3.82
C ASN A 200 11.95 -15.64 -4.81
N ILE A 201 12.56 -15.30 -5.94
CA ILE A 201 13.23 -16.16 -6.89
C ILE A 201 14.65 -16.39 -6.35
N GLU A 202 14.92 -17.57 -5.81
CA GLU A 202 16.30 -17.91 -5.50
C GLU A 202 17.00 -18.31 -6.80
N LYS A 203 18.12 -17.64 -7.10
CA LYS A 203 19.10 -18.20 -8.03
C LYS A 203 19.69 -19.43 -7.36
N SER A 204 19.31 -20.61 -7.87
CA SER A 204 19.98 -21.87 -7.57
C SER A 204 21.48 -21.71 -7.77
N LYS A 205 22.30 -22.45 -7.01
CA LYS A 205 23.75 -22.53 -7.17
C LYS A 205 24.20 -22.85 -8.61
N ASN A 206 23.27 -23.30 -9.46
CA ASN A 206 23.50 -23.65 -10.86
C ASN A 206 22.99 -22.58 -11.85
N GLY A 207 22.67 -21.37 -11.38
CA GLY A 207 22.16 -20.27 -12.22
C GLY A 207 20.70 -20.39 -12.65
N LYS A 208 20.01 -21.48 -12.28
CA LYS A 208 18.57 -21.65 -12.50
C LYS A 208 17.79 -20.81 -11.49
N ILE A 209 16.86 -20.01 -11.99
CA ILE A 209 15.79 -19.40 -11.20
C ILE A 209 14.92 -20.54 -10.66
N ILE A 210 14.91 -20.74 -9.34
CA ILE A 210 13.98 -21.63 -8.65
C ILE A 210 13.09 -20.73 -7.81
N GLU A 211 11.79 -20.76 -8.06
CA GLU A 211 10.82 -20.16 -7.15
C GLU A 211 10.90 -20.92 -5.82
N ASN A 212 11.18 -20.20 -4.72
CA ASN A 212 11.22 -20.80 -3.41
C ASN A 212 9.77 -20.97 -2.91
N THR A 213 9.16 -22.11 -3.24
CA THR A 213 7.77 -22.43 -2.88
C THR A 213 7.51 -22.29 -1.38
N ASN A 214 8.51 -22.54 -0.53
CA ASN A 214 8.37 -22.36 0.93
C ASN A 214 8.13 -20.89 1.33
N LYS A 215 8.70 -19.93 0.60
CA LYS A 215 8.50 -18.50 0.85
C LYS A 215 7.12 -18.04 0.38
N VAL A 216 6.70 -18.47 -0.80
CA VAL A 216 5.34 -18.23 -1.28
C VAL A 216 4.32 -18.84 -0.32
N GLN A 217 4.57 -20.04 0.19
CA GLN A 217 3.72 -20.69 1.20
C GLN A 217 3.63 -19.90 2.52
N SER A 218 4.73 -19.25 2.95
CA SER A 218 4.72 -18.38 4.13
C SER A 218 3.81 -17.17 3.92
N SER A 219 3.85 -16.57 2.72
CA SER A 219 2.96 -15.47 2.34
C SER A 219 1.51 -15.92 2.22
N TYR A 220 1.28 -17.12 1.66
CA TYR A 220 -0.04 -17.75 1.60
C TYR A 220 -0.68 -17.81 2.98
N TYR A 221 -0.01 -18.41 3.97
CA TYR A 221 -0.58 -18.56 5.32
C TYR A 221 -0.87 -17.21 5.97
N PHE A 222 -0.01 -16.22 5.75
CA PHE A 222 -0.23 -14.88 6.25
C PHE A 222 -1.50 -14.23 5.66
N TYR A 223 -1.69 -14.29 4.34
CA TYR A 223 -2.91 -13.74 3.72
C TYR A 223 -4.17 -14.59 3.98
N ASP A 224 -4.02 -15.90 4.13
CA ASP A 224 -5.10 -16.82 4.52
C ASP A 224 -5.63 -16.47 5.92
N GLU A 225 -4.73 -16.20 6.88
CA GLU A 225 -5.10 -15.71 8.21
C GLU A 225 -5.84 -14.37 8.14
N LEU A 226 -5.31 -13.40 7.37
CA LEU A 226 -5.95 -12.09 7.22
C LEU A 226 -7.34 -12.17 6.56
N THR A 227 -7.55 -13.09 5.62
CA THR A 227 -8.82 -13.22 4.88
C THR A 227 -9.83 -14.14 5.55
N SER A 228 -9.40 -14.90 6.56
CA SER A 228 -10.25 -15.73 7.43
C SER A 228 -10.88 -14.94 8.58
N ASN A 229 -10.40 -13.73 8.85
CA ASN A 229 -10.88 -12.89 9.94
C ASN A 229 -11.64 -11.65 9.40
N GLU A 230 -12.89 -11.47 9.85
CA GLU A 230 -13.76 -10.35 9.44
C GLU A 230 -13.13 -8.98 9.69
N SER A 231 -12.30 -8.84 10.73
CA SER A 231 -11.64 -7.56 11.06
C SER A 231 -10.52 -7.18 10.09
N THR A 232 -10.01 -8.12 9.30
CA THR A 232 -8.86 -7.92 8.41
C THR A 232 -9.13 -8.29 6.95
N VAL A 233 -10.23 -8.99 6.65
CA VAL A 233 -10.61 -9.31 5.28
C VAL A 233 -10.87 -8.03 4.49
N SER A 234 -10.32 -7.98 3.28
CA SER A 234 -10.54 -6.90 2.32
C SER A 234 -10.25 -7.41 0.92
N ILE A 235 -10.77 -6.73 -0.11
CA ILE A 235 -10.47 -7.05 -1.51
C ILE A 235 -8.96 -7.13 -1.75
N LYS A 236 -8.17 -6.23 -1.15
CA LYS A 236 -6.71 -6.22 -1.31
C LYS A 236 -6.07 -7.50 -0.75
N ASN A 237 -6.48 -7.92 0.44
CA ASN A 237 -5.96 -9.14 1.05
C ASN A 237 -6.42 -10.41 0.31
N LEU A 238 -7.66 -10.42 -0.20
CA LEU A 238 -8.17 -11.50 -1.06
C LEU A 238 -7.37 -11.60 -2.37
N ILE A 239 -7.07 -10.47 -3.02
CA ILE A 239 -6.21 -10.44 -4.22
C ILE A 239 -4.80 -10.93 -3.89
N CYS A 240 -4.21 -10.55 -2.76
CA CYS A 240 -2.90 -11.07 -2.34
C CYS A 240 -2.94 -12.59 -2.11
N LEU A 241 -4.01 -13.12 -1.51
CA LEU A 241 -4.19 -14.57 -1.37
C LEU A 241 -4.35 -15.25 -2.74
N LEU A 242 -5.05 -14.62 -3.69
CA LEU A 242 -5.17 -15.11 -5.07
C LEU A 242 -3.80 -15.16 -5.76
N VAL A 243 -2.97 -14.13 -5.60
CA VAL A 243 -1.58 -14.11 -6.10
C VAL A 243 -0.78 -15.29 -5.52
N CYS A 244 -0.95 -15.60 -4.23
CA CYS A 244 -0.29 -16.76 -3.60
C CYS A 244 -0.72 -18.07 -4.26
N ASN A 245 -2.03 -18.31 -4.38
CA ASN A 245 -2.58 -19.52 -5.00
C ASN A 245 -2.10 -19.70 -6.45
N LEU A 246 -2.13 -18.62 -7.25
CA LEU A 246 -1.67 -18.64 -8.63
C LEU A 246 -0.17 -18.97 -8.75
N LYS A 247 0.67 -18.45 -7.84
CA LYS A 247 2.10 -18.78 -7.77
C LYS A 247 2.35 -20.22 -7.31
N LEU A 248 1.50 -20.77 -6.46
CA LEU A 248 1.55 -22.16 -6.02
C LEU A 248 0.89 -23.13 -7.01
N LEU A 249 0.34 -22.63 -8.14
CA LEU A 249 -0.40 -23.39 -9.14
C LEU A 249 -1.63 -24.12 -8.57
N GLN A 250 -2.23 -23.56 -7.53
CA GLN A 250 -3.44 -24.03 -6.86
C GLN A 250 -4.68 -23.51 -7.62
N LEU A 251 -4.92 -24.05 -8.82
CA LEU A 251 -5.98 -23.57 -9.72
C LEU A 251 -7.40 -23.74 -9.13
N PRO A 252 -7.78 -24.88 -8.52
CA PRO A 252 -9.10 -25.02 -7.91
C PRO A 252 -9.36 -23.99 -6.82
N GLU A 253 -8.37 -23.76 -5.95
CA GLU A 253 -8.42 -22.79 -4.86
C GLU A 253 -8.48 -21.35 -5.41
N SER A 254 -7.74 -21.07 -6.48
CA SER A 254 -7.80 -19.79 -7.20
C SER A 254 -9.20 -19.53 -7.77
N GLU A 255 -9.86 -20.55 -8.36
CA GLU A 255 -11.21 -20.43 -8.89
C GLU A 255 -12.23 -20.15 -7.78
N HIS A 256 -12.14 -20.87 -6.65
CA HIS A 256 -13.00 -20.63 -5.49
C HIS A 256 -12.81 -19.21 -4.93
N LEU A 257 -11.58 -18.73 -4.87
CA LEU A 257 -11.28 -17.40 -4.36
C LEU A 257 -11.76 -16.29 -5.31
N ILE A 258 -11.65 -16.47 -6.62
CA ILE A 258 -12.22 -15.56 -7.62
C ILE A 258 -13.74 -15.46 -7.44
N LYS A 259 -14.44 -16.60 -7.28
CA LYS A 259 -15.89 -16.62 -7.02
C LYS A 259 -16.23 -15.86 -5.74
N ARG A 260 -15.50 -16.10 -4.65
CA ARG A 260 -15.68 -15.37 -3.39
C ARG A 260 -15.53 -13.86 -3.57
N ILE A 261 -14.49 -13.42 -4.31
CA ILE A 261 -14.28 -11.99 -4.60
C ILE A 261 -15.47 -11.41 -5.40
N GLU A 262 -15.95 -12.14 -6.40
CA GLU A 262 -17.09 -11.73 -7.25
C GLU A 262 -18.44 -11.72 -6.50
N GLU A 263 -18.58 -12.52 -5.45
CA GLU A 263 -19.78 -12.56 -4.60
C GLU A 263 -19.77 -11.48 -3.50
N GLU A 264 -18.60 -11.15 -2.95
CA GLU A 264 -18.45 -10.21 -1.83
C GLU A 264 -18.29 -8.75 -2.26
N ILE A 265 -17.83 -8.49 -3.49
CA ILE A 265 -17.52 -7.13 -3.98
C ILE A 265 -18.43 -6.74 -5.15
N ASP A 266 -18.86 -5.49 -5.14
CA ASP A 266 -19.68 -4.91 -6.22
C ASP A 266 -18.95 -4.99 -7.59
N ILE A 267 -19.71 -5.35 -8.62
CA ILE A 267 -19.17 -5.57 -9.97
C ILE A 267 -18.55 -4.29 -10.56
N ASP A 268 -19.09 -3.11 -10.25
CA ASP A 268 -18.56 -1.84 -10.74
C ASP A 268 -17.25 -1.47 -10.02
N GLU A 269 -17.10 -1.89 -8.76
CA GLU A 269 -15.85 -1.76 -8.02
C GLU A 269 -14.78 -2.72 -8.58
N LEU A 270 -15.14 -3.99 -8.82
CA LEU A 270 -14.24 -4.98 -9.42
C LEU A 270 -13.77 -4.57 -10.81
N ASN A 271 -14.67 -4.06 -11.64
CA ASN A 271 -14.33 -3.60 -12.99
C ASN A 271 -13.38 -2.39 -13.01
N LYS A 272 -13.24 -1.67 -11.89
CA LYS A 272 -12.28 -0.57 -11.70
C LYS A 272 -11.00 -1.01 -10.99
N ASN A 273 -10.95 -2.26 -10.51
CA ASN A 273 -9.80 -2.77 -9.77
C ASN A 273 -8.80 -3.45 -10.72
N LYS A 274 -7.75 -2.71 -11.09
CA LYS A 274 -6.72 -3.19 -12.01
C LYS A 274 -5.99 -4.45 -11.54
N ASP A 275 -5.73 -4.57 -10.24
CA ASP A 275 -4.97 -5.70 -9.69
C ASP A 275 -5.80 -6.99 -9.80
N TYR A 276 -7.10 -6.90 -9.54
CA TYR A 276 -8.03 -8.00 -9.78
C TYR A 276 -8.08 -8.39 -11.26
N LEU A 277 -8.26 -7.43 -12.18
CA LEU A 277 -8.32 -7.71 -13.62
C LEU A 277 -7.06 -8.43 -14.12
N ILE A 278 -5.88 -7.96 -13.73
CA ILE A 278 -4.59 -8.58 -14.13
C ILE A 278 -4.48 -10.01 -13.59
N ASN A 279 -4.85 -10.24 -12.32
CA ASN A 279 -4.80 -11.59 -11.75
C ASN A 279 -5.83 -12.53 -12.35
N LYS A 280 -7.02 -12.04 -12.71
CA LYS A 280 -8.02 -12.82 -13.44
C LYS A 280 -7.57 -13.18 -14.86
N ILE A 281 -6.89 -12.26 -15.55
CA ILE A 281 -6.25 -12.56 -16.85
C ILE A 281 -5.21 -13.68 -16.69
N ASN A 282 -4.37 -13.62 -15.66
CA ASN A 282 -3.36 -14.64 -15.37
C ASN A 282 -4.00 -16.03 -15.14
N PHE A 283 -5.04 -16.09 -14.29
CA PHE A 283 -5.81 -17.32 -14.07
C PHE A 283 -6.38 -17.88 -15.39
N ASN A 284 -7.00 -17.03 -16.20
CA ASN A 284 -7.62 -17.43 -17.46
C ASN A 284 -6.60 -17.88 -18.53
N CYS A 285 -5.37 -17.36 -18.51
CA CYS A 285 -4.28 -17.89 -19.32
C CYS A 285 -3.95 -19.34 -18.94
N GLN A 286 -3.97 -19.66 -17.64
CA GLN A 286 -3.71 -21.01 -17.14
C GLN A 286 -4.87 -21.98 -17.42
N SER A 287 -6.11 -21.49 -17.41
CA SER A 287 -7.32 -22.28 -17.72
C SER A 287 -7.74 -22.25 -19.21
N GLN A 288 -6.96 -21.59 -20.08
CA GLN A 288 -7.16 -21.49 -21.53
C GLN A 288 -8.44 -20.74 -21.98
N ASN A 289 -8.98 -19.84 -21.14
CA ASN A 289 -10.16 -19.03 -21.45
C ASN A 289 -9.79 -17.73 -22.21
N THR A 290 -9.56 -17.86 -23.52
CA THR A 290 -9.04 -16.75 -24.36
C THR A 290 -10.05 -15.65 -24.68
N ILE A 291 -11.36 -15.93 -24.66
CA ILE A 291 -12.40 -14.95 -24.99
C ILE A 291 -12.56 -13.95 -23.84
N GLU A 292 -12.68 -14.44 -22.61
CA GLU A 292 -12.81 -13.59 -21.44
C GLU A 292 -11.58 -12.69 -21.24
N ASN A 293 -10.38 -13.20 -21.53
CA ASN A 293 -9.15 -12.41 -21.47
C ASN A 293 -9.15 -11.19 -22.37
N LYS A 294 -9.72 -11.28 -23.58
CA LYS A 294 -9.84 -10.11 -24.45
C LYS A 294 -10.69 -9.02 -23.80
N ASN A 295 -11.83 -9.38 -23.21
CA ASN A 295 -12.71 -8.43 -22.54
C ASN A 295 -12.03 -7.79 -21.32
N LEU A 296 -11.30 -8.58 -20.52
CA LEU A 296 -10.55 -8.08 -19.36
C LEU A 296 -9.43 -7.11 -19.77
N ILE A 297 -8.71 -7.42 -20.85
CA ILE A 297 -7.67 -6.54 -21.41
C ILE A 297 -8.27 -5.23 -21.94
N GLU A 298 -9.40 -5.30 -22.66
CA GLU A 298 -10.09 -4.09 -23.12
C GLU A 298 -10.57 -3.23 -21.95
N ASN A 299 -11.09 -3.85 -20.88
CA ASN A 299 -11.44 -3.11 -19.67
C ASN A 299 -10.20 -2.46 -19.03
N LEU A 300 -9.08 -3.18 -18.93
CA LEU A 300 -7.83 -2.65 -18.38
C LEU A 300 -7.32 -1.43 -19.17
N LYS A 301 -7.45 -1.43 -20.51
CA LYS A 301 -7.11 -0.27 -21.36
C LYS A 301 -7.95 0.96 -21.05
N ILE A 302 -9.19 0.79 -20.61
CA ILE A 302 -10.08 1.90 -20.23
C ILE A 302 -9.66 2.46 -18.86
N ILE A 303 -9.40 1.59 -17.88
CA ILE A 303 -9.18 2.02 -16.49
C ILE A 303 -7.73 2.43 -16.17
N ASP A 304 -6.74 1.80 -16.81
CA ASP A 304 -5.31 2.05 -16.59
C ASP A 304 -4.53 1.85 -17.91
N PRO A 305 -4.69 2.78 -18.89
CA PRO A 305 -4.07 2.67 -20.22
C PRO A 305 -2.53 2.63 -20.17
N ASN A 306 -1.94 3.13 -19.09
CA ASN A 306 -0.49 3.17 -18.87
C ASN A 306 -0.02 2.07 -17.91
N SER A 307 -0.83 1.05 -17.64
CA SER A 307 -0.41 -0.07 -16.79
C SER A 307 0.82 -0.78 -17.36
N SER A 308 1.72 -1.18 -16.47
CA SER A 308 2.93 -1.93 -16.84
C SER A 308 2.59 -3.21 -17.61
N TYR A 309 1.52 -3.90 -17.23
CA TYR A 309 1.03 -5.09 -17.93
C TYR A 309 0.72 -4.82 -19.42
N LEU A 310 0.02 -3.73 -19.75
CA LEU A 310 -0.30 -3.39 -21.13
C LEU A 310 0.95 -2.98 -21.93
N SER A 311 1.88 -2.26 -21.29
CA SER A 311 3.17 -1.90 -21.90
C SER A 311 3.96 -3.16 -22.26
N ASP A 312 4.12 -4.08 -21.30
CA ASP A 312 4.83 -5.35 -21.48
C ASP A 312 4.16 -6.19 -22.57
N LEU A 313 2.84 -6.32 -22.54
CA LEU A 313 2.08 -7.07 -23.55
C LEU A 313 2.32 -6.50 -24.96
N ASN A 314 2.27 -5.17 -25.10
CA ASN A 314 2.51 -4.50 -26.38
C ASN A 314 3.96 -4.69 -26.87
N GLU A 315 4.94 -4.61 -25.98
CA GLU A 315 6.35 -4.86 -26.31
C GLU A 315 6.56 -6.29 -26.79
N LYS A 316 5.99 -7.28 -26.08
CA LYS A 316 6.09 -8.69 -26.46
C LYS A 316 5.40 -8.99 -27.78
N ASN A 317 4.24 -8.40 -28.05
CA ASN A 317 3.56 -8.55 -29.33
C ASN A 317 4.38 -7.98 -30.49
N LYS A 318 4.95 -6.77 -30.33
CA LYS A 318 5.83 -6.18 -31.34
C LYS A 318 7.05 -7.05 -31.62
N LEU A 319 7.70 -7.54 -30.57
CA LEU A 319 8.86 -8.44 -30.72
C LEU A 319 8.47 -9.74 -31.44
N PHE A 320 7.29 -10.29 -31.16
CA PHE A 320 6.79 -11.47 -31.85
C PHE A 320 6.58 -11.19 -33.34
N ASP A 321 5.93 -10.08 -33.69
CA ASP A 321 5.69 -9.69 -35.09
C ASP A 321 7.02 -9.50 -35.85
N GLU A 322 8.03 -8.88 -35.23
CA GLU A 322 9.38 -8.74 -35.80
C GLU A 322 10.04 -10.10 -36.06
N ILE A 323 9.91 -11.05 -35.13
CA ILE A 323 10.41 -12.41 -35.30
C ILE A 323 9.68 -13.11 -36.45
N VAL A 324 8.35 -13.02 -36.51
CA VAL A 324 7.56 -13.65 -37.58
C VAL A 324 7.99 -13.14 -38.95
N VAL A 325 8.13 -11.81 -39.12
CA VAL A 325 8.60 -11.21 -40.37
C VAL A 325 9.99 -11.74 -40.77
N LYS A 326 10.91 -11.84 -39.80
CA LYS A 326 12.28 -12.32 -40.03
C LYS A 326 12.37 -13.77 -40.51
N TYR A 327 11.47 -14.64 -40.05
CA TYR A 327 11.48 -16.07 -40.39
C TYR A 327 10.52 -16.45 -41.53
N GLN A 328 9.71 -15.50 -42.00
CA GLN A 328 8.86 -15.67 -43.20
C GLN A 328 9.55 -15.22 -44.50
N SER A 329 10.67 -14.47 -44.40
CA SER A 329 11.55 -14.07 -45.51
C SER A 329 12.66 -15.08 -45.77
#